data_AF-A0A6I1Z5R2-F1
#
_entry.id   AF-A0A6I1Z5R2-F1
#
_cell.length_a   1.000
_cell.length_b   1.000
_cell.length_c   1.000
_cell.angle_alpha   90.00
_cell.angle_beta   90.00
_cell.angle_gamma   90.00
#
_symmetry.space_group_name_H-M   'P 1'
#
loop_
_entity.id
_entity.type
_entity.pdbx_description
1 polymer ?
#
loop_
_entity_poly.entity_id
_entity_poly.type
_entity_poly.pdbx_seq_one_letter_code
_entity_poly.pdbx_strand_id
1 'polypeptide(L)'
;MTQQALIVGIGGRDPQVDPEAFVAPTASVIGDVSLRSGASVWYGAVVRGDVERITVGAQANVQDNVTLHADPGFPVSIGERVSIGHNAVVHGATVEDDCLIGMGATVLNGAVIGAGSLVAAQALVPQGMVVPPGSLVAGVPAKVRRELTEEERQGVTLNGTMYAELAKAHRGVHQ
;
A
#
# COMPACT_ATOMS: atom_id res chain seq x y z
N MET A 1 -17.81 -21.16 9.34
CA MET A 1 -17.54 -19.86 9.98
C MET A 1 -16.60 -19.12 9.05
N THR A 2 -17.05 -18.01 8.45
CA THR A 2 -16.16 -17.12 7.70
C THR A 2 -15.13 -16.57 8.68
N GLN A 3 -13.84 -16.62 8.30
CA GLN A 3 -12.79 -15.98 9.10
C GLN A 3 -13.07 -14.47 9.13
N GLN A 4 -12.85 -13.83 10.26
CA GLN A 4 -12.81 -12.37 10.36
C GLN A 4 -11.35 -11.94 10.29
N ALA A 5 -11.10 -10.75 9.73
CA ALA A 5 -9.77 -10.15 9.72
C ALA A 5 -9.21 -10.07 11.15
N LEU A 6 -7.90 -10.28 11.29
CA LEU A 6 -7.21 -10.03 12.56
C LEU A 6 -6.95 -8.53 12.67
N ILE A 7 -7.74 -7.82 13.47
CA ILE A 7 -7.54 -6.40 13.79
C ILE A 7 -7.27 -6.29 15.29
N VAL A 8 -6.04 -5.96 15.67
CA VAL A 8 -5.63 -6.03 17.08
C VAL A 8 -4.57 -4.99 17.45
N GLY A 9 -4.70 -4.40 18.63
CA GLY A 9 -3.70 -3.51 19.20
C GLY A 9 -2.50 -4.25 19.81
N ILE A 10 -1.36 -3.58 19.89
CA ILE A 10 -0.15 -4.07 20.58
C ILE A 10 0.57 -2.93 21.30
N GLY A 11 0.94 -3.14 22.56
CA GLY A 11 1.65 -2.13 23.36
C GLY A 11 0.87 -0.83 23.56
N GLY A 12 -0.46 -0.90 23.68
CA GLY A 12 -1.34 0.27 23.87
C GLY A 12 -1.58 1.10 22.60
N ARG A 13 -1.23 0.58 21.42
CA ARG A 13 -1.48 1.19 20.12
C ARG A 13 -2.49 0.34 19.37
N ASP A 14 -3.66 0.91 19.11
CA ASP A 14 -4.78 0.24 18.47
C ASP A 14 -4.96 0.73 17.02
N PRO A 15 -5.25 -0.18 16.07
CA PRO A 15 -5.58 0.19 14.71
C PRO A 15 -6.77 1.16 14.65
N GLN A 16 -6.63 2.20 13.85
CA GLN A 16 -7.70 3.14 13.52
C GLN A 16 -8.21 2.82 12.12
N VAL A 17 -9.32 2.10 12.05
CA VAL A 17 -9.93 1.65 10.78
C VAL A 17 -11.18 2.46 10.51
N ASP A 18 -11.16 3.23 9.43
CA ASP A 18 -12.34 3.98 9.00
C ASP A 18 -13.53 3.04 8.68
N PRO A 19 -14.78 3.40 9.02
CA PRO A 19 -15.97 2.59 8.70
C PRO A 19 -16.14 2.31 7.19
N GLU A 20 -15.60 3.20 6.35
CA GLU A 20 -15.59 3.05 4.90
C GLU A 20 -14.36 2.30 4.39
N ALA A 21 -13.50 1.73 5.25
CA ALA A 21 -12.41 0.86 4.85
C ALA A 21 -12.86 -0.60 4.72
N PHE A 22 -12.21 -1.36 3.84
CA PHE A 22 -12.43 -2.81 3.70
C PHE A 22 -11.19 -3.55 4.20
N VAL A 23 -11.39 -4.51 5.11
CA VAL A 23 -10.32 -5.42 5.56
C VAL A 23 -10.79 -6.84 5.30
N ALA A 24 -10.11 -7.54 4.41
CA ALA A 24 -10.50 -8.88 3.99
C ALA A 24 -10.40 -9.90 5.15
N PRO A 25 -11.28 -10.92 5.19
CA PRO A 25 -11.28 -12.00 6.17
C PRO A 25 -9.95 -12.60 6.61
N THR A 26 -8.96 -12.67 5.71
CA THR A 26 -7.65 -13.29 5.97
C THR A 26 -6.52 -12.29 6.15
N ALA A 27 -6.83 -10.99 6.14
CA ALA A 27 -5.84 -9.94 6.37
C ALA A 27 -5.55 -9.75 7.86
N SER A 28 -4.37 -9.21 8.16
CA SER A 28 -3.93 -8.85 9.51
C SER A 28 -3.56 -7.37 9.58
N VAL A 29 -4.16 -6.63 10.52
CA VAL A 29 -3.91 -5.21 10.79
C VAL A 29 -3.57 -5.07 12.28
N ILE A 30 -2.32 -4.77 12.59
CA ILE A 30 -1.76 -4.93 13.95
C ILE A 30 -1.05 -3.64 14.38
N GLY A 31 -1.37 -3.11 15.57
CA GLY A 31 -0.63 -2.00 16.20
C GLY A 31 -1.03 -0.60 15.72
N ASP A 32 -0.06 0.34 15.63
CA ASP A 32 -0.27 1.74 15.20
C ASP A 32 -0.47 1.81 13.69
N VAL A 33 -1.66 1.40 13.23
CA VAL A 33 -2.07 1.42 11.84
C VAL A 33 -3.28 2.33 11.67
N SER A 34 -3.23 3.24 10.71
CA SER A 34 -4.38 4.07 10.31
C SER A 34 -4.82 3.73 8.89
N LEU A 35 -6.04 3.22 8.73
CA LEU A 35 -6.68 3.02 7.43
C LEU A 35 -7.73 4.12 7.22
N ARG A 36 -7.54 4.98 6.21
CA ARG A 36 -8.46 6.09 5.91
C ARG A 36 -9.70 5.64 5.15
N SER A 37 -10.67 6.53 4.98
CA SER A 37 -11.92 6.27 4.24
C SER A 37 -11.66 5.67 2.86
N GLY A 38 -12.41 4.63 2.52
CA GLY A 38 -12.29 3.92 1.25
C GLY A 38 -11.04 3.05 1.11
N ALA A 39 -10.09 3.06 2.07
CA ALA A 39 -8.90 2.21 2.00
C ALA A 39 -9.28 0.72 2.02
N SER A 40 -8.49 -0.12 1.37
CA SER A 40 -8.75 -1.56 1.32
C SER A 40 -7.50 -2.39 1.56
N VAL A 41 -7.62 -3.41 2.41
CA VAL A 41 -6.58 -4.39 2.72
C VAL A 41 -7.10 -5.78 2.33
N TRP A 42 -6.43 -6.41 1.37
CA TRP A 42 -6.91 -7.58 0.66
C TRP A 42 -6.38 -8.88 1.25
N TYR A 43 -6.80 -10.01 0.67
CA TYR A 43 -6.64 -11.33 1.27
C TYR A 43 -5.18 -11.68 1.55
N GLY A 44 -4.91 -12.13 2.78
CA GLY A 44 -3.57 -12.53 3.23
C GLY A 44 -2.58 -11.37 3.43
N ALA A 45 -2.98 -10.12 3.20
CA ALA A 45 -2.10 -8.98 3.46
C ALA A 45 -1.84 -8.79 4.96
N VAL A 46 -0.63 -8.35 5.29
CA VAL A 46 -0.18 -8.08 6.66
C VAL A 46 0.28 -6.63 6.76
N VAL A 47 -0.42 -5.85 7.58
CA VAL A 47 -0.10 -4.47 7.91
C VAL A 47 0.24 -4.40 9.39
N ARG A 48 1.54 -4.37 9.71
CA ARG A 48 2.03 -4.53 11.09
C ARG A 48 2.80 -3.30 11.55
N GLY A 49 2.12 -2.43 12.27
CA GLY A 49 2.66 -1.21 12.91
C GLY A 49 3.03 -1.44 14.38
N ASP A 50 3.75 -2.52 14.68
CA ASP A 50 4.19 -2.87 16.03
C ASP A 50 5.56 -2.25 16.40
N VAL A 51 6.31 -1.75 15.41
CA VAL A 51 7.55 -1.00 15.61
C VAL A 51 7.28 0.49 15.42
N GLU A 52 6.87 0.87 14.20
CA GLU A 52 6.58 2.25 13.80
C GLU A 52 5.19 2.37 13.15
N ARG A 53 4.70 3.60 13.05
CA ARG A 53 3.38 3.88 12.48
C ARG A 53 3.29 3.46 11.00
N ILE A 54 2.13 2.92 10.64
CA ILE A 54 1.73 2.72 9.25
C ILE A 54 0.46 3.50 8.95
N THR A 55 0.47 4.32 7.90
CA THR A 55 -0.73 5.02 7.40
C THR A 55 -1.05 4.57 5.98
N VAL A 56 -2.32 4.24 5.75
CA VAL A 56 -2.87 3.93 4.42
C VAL A 56 -3.92 4.98 4.08
N GLY A 57 -3.62 5.81 3.08
CA GLY A 57 -4.42 6.94 2.64
C GLY A 57 -5.77 6.57 2.05
N ALA A 58 -6.58 7.59 1.78
CA ALA A 58 -7.96 7.40 1.33
C ALA A 58 -7.99 6.69 -0.02
N GLN A 59 -8.91 5.73 -0.18
CA GLN A 59 -9.10 4.96 -1.41
C GLN A 59 -7.84 4.18 -1.89
N ALA A 60 -6.80 4.09 -1.07
CA ALA A 60 -5.63 3.25 -1.38
C ALA A 60 -5.95 1.77 -1.19
N ASN A 61 -5.30 0.91 -1.97
CA ASN A 61 -5.47 -0.54 -1.89
C ASN A 61 -4.14 -1.24 -1.60
N VAL A 62 -4.17 -2.13 -0.60
CA VAL A 62 -3.09 -3.01 -0.16
C VAL A 62 -3.48 -4.42 -0.59
N GLN A 63 -3.05 -4.81 -1.79
CA GLN A 63 -3.55 -6.01 -2.47
C GLN A 63 -3.10 -7.32 -1.80
N ASP A 64 -3.52 -8.44 -2.37
CA ASP A 64 -3.37 -9.75 -1.78
C ASP A 64 -1.91 -10.06 -1.40
N ASN A 65 -1.72 -10.62 -0.21
CA ASN A 65 -0.43 -11.00 0.35
C ASN A 65 0.63 -9.88 0.41
N VAL A 66 0.24 -8.61 0.35
CA VAL A 66 1.16 -7.49 0.58
C VAL A 66 1.63 -7.49 2.03
N THR A 67 2.90 -7.16 2.25
CA THR A 67 3.45 -6.90 3.59
C THR A 67 3.83 -5.43 3.74
N LEU A 68 3.22 -4.75 4.71
CA LEU A 68 3.63 -3.42 5.19
C LEU A 68 4.24 -3.58 6.59
N HIS A 69 5.48 -3.15 6.75
CA HIS A 69 6.20 -3.13 8.03
C HIS A 69 7.15 -1.94 8.09
N ALA A 70 7.65 -1.61 9.28
CA ALA A 70 8.45 -0.42 9.51
C ALA A 70 9.57 -0.70 10.51
N ASP A 71 10.68 0.03 10.38
CA ASP A 71 11.77 0.05 11.35
C ASP A 71 11.74 1.36 12.15
N PRO A 72 12.40 1.46 13.32
CA PRO A 72 12.40 2.70 14.11
C PRO A 72 12.90 3.91 13.30
N GLY A 73 12.13 4.99 13.28
CA GLY A 73 12.43 6.21 12.51
C GLY A 73 12.11 6.13 11.01
N PHE A 74 11.58 4.99 10.53
CA PHE A 74 11.15 4.78 9.15
C PHE A 74 9.71 4.30 9.12
N PRO A 75 8.71 5.18 9.36
CA PRO A 75 7.31 4.81 9.24
C PRO A 75 6.95 4.46 7.79
N VAL A 76 5.82 3.76 7.60
CA VAL A 76 5.23 3.59 6.27
C VAL A 76 4.12 4.62 6.08
N SER A 77 4.22 5.41 5.02
CA SER A 77 3.18 6.35 4.61
C SER A 77 2.75 6.05 3.18
N ILE A 78 1.55 5.50 3.03
CA ILE A 78 0.90 5.30 1.74
C ILE A 78 -0.11 6.43 1.54
N GLY A 79 0.04 7.18 0.46
CA GLY A 79 -0.82 8.29 0.07
C GLY A 79 -2.21 7.87 -0.39
N GLU A 80 -2.97 8.82 -0.91
CA GLU A 80 -4.31 8.60 -1.43
C GLU A 80 -4.29 7.96 -2.81
N ARG A 81 -5.31 7.12 -3.09
CA ARG A 81 -5.51 6.46 -4.40
C ARG A 81 -4.30 5.63 -4.88
N VAL A 82 -3.43 5.25 -3.94
CA VAL A 82 -2.28 4.39 -4.20
C VAL A 82 -2.70 2.93 -4.35
N SER A 83 -2.09 2.22 -5.28
CA SER A 83 -2.25 0.78 -5.43
C SER A 83 -0.96 0.06 -5.07
N ILE A 84 -0.96 -0.73 -4.00
CA ILE A 84 0.15 -1.60 -3.62
C ILE A 84 -0.13 -3.01 -4.14
N GLY A 85 0.55 -3.37 -5.22
CA GLY A 85 0.31 -4.58 -6.01
C GLY A 85 0.52 -5.89 -5.24
N HIS A 86 -0.17 -6.94 -5.67
CA HIS A 86 -0.13 -8.27 -5.04
C HIS A 86 1.30 -8.72 -4.68
N ASN A 87 1.48 -9.30 -3.48
CA ASN A 87 2.75 -9.80 -2.97
C ASN A 87 3.89 -8.75 -2.90
N ALA A 88 3.59 -7.45 -3.00
CA ALA A 88 4.60 -6.42 -2.79
C ALA A 88 4.99 -6.33 -1.30
N VAL A 89 6.20 -5.82 -1.06
CA VAL A 89 6.70 -5.49 0.28
C VAL A 89 7.03 -4.01 0.33
N VAL A 90 6.42 -3.27 1.25
CA VAL A 90 6.80 -1.89 1.54
C VAL A 90 7.29 -1.83 2.97
N HIS A 91 8.57 -1.48 3.13
CA HIS A 91 9.24 -1.45 4.41
C HIS A 91 9.76 -0.04 4.69
N GLY A 92 9.15 0.63 5.68
CA GLY A 92 9.56 1.95 6.16
C GLY A 92 9.73 3.05 5.09
N ALA A 93 8.83 3.09 4.11
CA ALA A 93 8.92 3.98 2.96
C ALA A 93 7.70 4.92 2.83
N THR A 94 7.87 5.99 2.08
CA THR A 94 6.78 6.89 1.68
C THR A 94 6.42 6.63 0.22
N VAL A 95 5.14 6.39 -0.03
CA VAL A 95 4.54 6.33 -1.37
C VAL A 95 3.52 7.44 -1.44
N GLU A 96 3.79 8.46 -2.26
CA GLU A 96 2.89 9.60 -2.42
C GLU A 96 1.65 9.23 -3.23
N ASP A 97 0.73 10.18 -3.36
CA ASP A 97 -0.59 9.98 -3.98
C ASP A 97 -0.51 9.44 -5.41
N ASP A 98 -1.57 8.74 -5.81
CA ASP A 98 -1.79 8.29 -7.19
C ASP A 98 -0.64 7.43 -7.73
N CYS A 99 0.07 6.69 -6.87
CA CYS A 99 1.13 5.77 -7.28
C CYS A 99 0.62 4.33 -7.50
N LEU A 100 1.34 3.57 -8.32
CA LEU A 100 1.18 2.12 -8.41
C LEU A 100 2.50 1.43 -8.10
N ILE A 101 2.51 0.62 -7.05
CA ILE A 101 3.61 -0.29 -6.73
C ILE A 101 3.29 -1.63 -7.36
N GLY A 102 4.08 -2.05 -8.34
CA GLY A 102 3.84 -3.27 -9.10
C GLY A 102 3.89 -4.52 -8.23
N MET A 103 3.17 -5.56 -8.66
CA MET A 103 3.14 -6.84 -7.95
C MET A 103 4.55 -7.40 -7.71
N GLY A 104 4.79 -7.94 -6.52
CA GLY A 104 6.07 -8.48 -6.10
C GLY A 104 7.21 -7.46 -5.95
N ALA A 105 6.95 -6.15 -6.14
CA ALA A 105 7.98 -5.14 -5.91
C ALA A 105 8.33 -5.03 -4.43
N THR A 106 9.56 -4.66 -4.13
CA THR A 106 10.05 -4.39 -2.78
C THR A 106 10.52 -2.95 -2.70
N VAL A 107 10.00 -2.19 -1.72
CA VAL A 107 10.37 -0.81 -1.44
C VAL A 107 10.98 -0.73 -0.04
N LEU A 108 12.25 -0.34 0.05
CA LEU A 108 13.02 -0.37 1.29
C LEU A 108 13.00 0.97 2.05
N ASN A 109 13.47 0.93 3.30
CA ASN A 109 13.42 2.03 4.26
C ASN A 109 13.86 3.37 3.67
N GLY A 110 13.16 4.45 4.03
CA GLY A 110 13.47 5.81 3.63
C GLY A 110 13.34 6.10 2.13
N ALA A 111 12.91 5.14 1.31
CA ALA A 111 12.58 5.43 -0.07
C ALA A 111 11.33 6.33 -0.14
N VAL A 112 11.31 7.22 -1.12
CA VAL A 112 10.20 8.12 -1.41
C VAL A 112 9.79 7.91 -2.86
N ILE A 113 8.58 7.41 -3.07
CA ILE A 113 7.98 7.25 -4.40
C ILE A 113 7.12 8.49 -4.68
N GLY A 114 7.61 9.39 -5.55
CA GLY A 114 6.92 10.63 -5.86
C GLY A 114 5.58 10.42 -6.55
N ALA A 115 4.63 11.33 -6.34
CA ALA A 115 3.23 11.19 -6.74
C ALA A 115 3.06 10.82 -8.22
N GLY A 116 2.04 10.02 -8.53
CA GLY A 116 1.76 9.61 -9.91
C GLY A 116 2.79 8.63 -10.50
N SER A 117 3.70 8.05 -9.71
CA SER A 117 4.75 7.15 -10.21
C SER A 117 4.29 5.70 -10.29
N LEU A 118 4.94 4.95 -11.18
CA LEU A 118 4.75 3.51 -11.35
C LEU A 118 6.07 2.79 -11.05
N VAL A 119 6.06 1.96 -10.02
CA VAL A 119 7.12 0.97 -9.78
C VAL A 119 6.75 -0.31 -10.51
N ALA A 120 7.59 -0.77 -11.43
CA ALA A 120 7.34 -1.97 -12.20
C ALA A 120 7.27 -3.23 -11.30
N ALA A 121 6.56 -4.26 -11.76
CA ALA A 121 6.51 -5.54 -11.09
C ALA A 121 7.93 -6.10 -10.83
N GLN A 122 8.11 -6.75 -9.68
CA GLN A 122 9.38 -7.36 -9.25
C GLN A 122 10.57 -6.38 -9.13
N ALA A 123 10.34 -5.05 -9.11
CA ALA A 123 11.41 -4.09 -8.90
C ALA A 123 11.84 -4.06 -7.43
N LEU A 124 13.14 -3.81 -7.18
CA LEU A 124 13.70 -3.60 -5.84
C LEU A 124 14.15 -2.14 -5.71
N VAL A 125 13.33 -1.29 -5.08
CA VAL A 125 13.66 0.10 -4.80
C VAL A 125 14.62 0.16 -3.60
N PRO A 126 15.87 0.62 -3.78
CA PRO A 126 16.87 0.66 -2.72
C PRO A 126 16.51 1.62 -1.58
N GLN A 127 17.12 1.38 -0.41
CA GLN A 127 17.00 2.24 0.76
C GLN A 127 17.35 3.70 0.42
N GLY A 128 16.51 4.65 0.85
CA GLY A 128 16.74 6.09 0.66
C GLY A 128 16.58 6.59 -0.78
N MET A 129 16.14 5.76 -1.73
CA MET A 129 15.92 6.21 -3.11
C MET A 129 14.76 7.21 -3.17
N VAL A 130 15.01 8.38 -3.75
CA VAL A 130 13.99 9.40 -4.02
C VAL A 130 13.63 9.34 -5.51
N VAL A 131 12.37 9.02 -5.79
CA VAL A 131 11.80 8.91 -7.14
C VAL A 131 11.06 10.22 -7.46
N PRO A 132 11.39 10.91 -8.56
CA PRO A 132 10.63 12.07 -9.00
C PRO A 132 9.17 11.71 -9.32
N PRO A 133 8.20 12.62 -9.13
CA PRO A 133 6.81 12.39 -9.53
C PRO A 133 6.66 11.97 -11.00
N GLY A 134 5.63 11.16 -11.28
CA GLY A 134 5.32 10.71 -12.65
C GLY A 134 6.37 9.80 -13.29
N SER A 135 7.17 9.09 -12.49
CA SER A 135 8.28 8.26 -12.98
C SER A 135 7.90 6.79 -13.17
N LEU A 136 8.46 6.17 -14.21
CA LEU A 136 8.58 4.73 -14.32
C LEU A 136 9.88 4.25 -13.64
N VAL A 137 9.76 3.39 -12.64
CA VAL A 137 10.88 2.84 -11.86
C VAL A 137 10.94 1.33 -12.06
N ALA A 138 12.10 0.78 -12.46
CA ALA A 138 12.20 -0.65 -12.77
C ALA A 138 13.59 -1.25 -12.57
N GLY A 139 13.63 -2.53 -12.21
CA GLY A 139 14.83 -3.36 -12.12
C GLY A 139 15.23 -3.76 -10.69
N VAL A 140 16.33 -4.51 -10.59
CA VAL A 140 16.94 -4.96 -9.33
C VAL A 140 18.45 -4.71 -9.41
N PRO A 141 19.00 -3.68 -8.72
CA PRO A 141 18.26 -2.60 -8.05
C PRO A 141 17.50 -1.73 -9.07
N ALA A 142 16.38 -1.16 -8.63
CA ALA A 142 15.53 -0.33 -9.46
C ALA A 142 16.19 1.00 -9.79
N LYS A 143 15.88 1.53 -10.97
CA LYS A 143 16.30 2.85 -11.43
C LYS A 143 15.11 3.56 -12.05
N VAL A 144 15.08 4.89 -11.93
CA VAL A 144 14.19 5.73 -12.75
C VAL A 144 14.57 5.50 -14.21
N ARG A 145 13.59 5.11 -15.04
CA ARG A 145 13.80 4.80 -16.45
C ARG A 145 13.45 5.98 -17.34
N ARG A 146 12.28 6.54 -17.11
CA ARG A 146 11.69 7.65 -17.84
C ARG A 146 10.46 8.16 -17.09
N GLU A 147 9.91 9.27 -17.53
CA GLU A 147 8.55 9.67 -17.18
C GLU A 147 7.53 8.70 -17.76
N LEU A 148 6.37 8.62 -17.12
CA LEU A 148 5.23 7.87 -17.61
C LEU A 148 4.64 8.52 -18.86
N THR A 149 4.11 7.67 -19.76
CA THR A 149 3.24 8.15 -20.82
C THR A 149 1.88 8.54 -20.26
N GLU A 150 1.07 9.21 -21.07
CA GLU A 150 -0.29 9.56 -20.68
C GLU A 150 -1.17 8.31 -20.47
N GLU A 151 -1.01 7.27 -21.31
CA GLU A 151 -1.75 6.03 -21.12
C GLU A 151 -1.35 5.32 -19.81
N GLU A 152 -0.06 5.35 -19.45
CA GLU A 152 0.41 4.75 -18.19
C GLU A 152 -0.15 5.50 -16.97
N ARG A 153 -0.19 6.83 -17.00
CA ARG A 153 -0.83 7.63 -15.94
C ARG A 153 -2.30 7.27 -15.78
N GLN A 154 -3.04 7.19 -16.89
CA GLN A 154 -4.44 6.78 -16.88
C GLN A 154 -4.63 5.35 -16.34
N GLY A 155 -3.72 4.44 -16.68
CA GLY A 155 -3.71 3.09 -16.15
C GLY A 155 -3.55 3.01 -14.64
N VAL A 156 -2.69 3.87 -14.06
CA VAL A 156 -2.52 3.99 -12.61
C VAL A 156 -3.81 4.45 -11.94
N THR A 157 -4.43 5.51 -12.44
CA THR A 157 -5.70 6.05 -11.92
C THR A 157 -6.85 5.03 -12.03
N LEU A 158 -6.94 4.34 -13.17
CA LEU A 158 -7.97 3.33 -13.40
C LEU A 158 -7.85 2.17 -12.41
N ASN A 159 -6.62 1.72 -12.12
CA ASN A 159 -6.39 0.64 -11.16
C ASN A 159 -6.93 0.99 -9.77
N GLY A 160 -6.60 2.18 -9.26
CA GLY A 160 -7.11 2.65 -7.96
C GLY A 160 -8.65 2.75 -7.93
N THR A 161 -9.25 3.28 -8.99
CA THR A 161 -10.72 3.42 -9.12
C THR A 161 -11.42 2.06 -9.11
N MET A 162 -10.89 1.08 -9.85
CA MET A 162 -11.44 -0.27 -9.88
C MET A 162 -11.41 -0.94 -8.49
N TYR A 163 -10.30 -0.78 -7.76
CA TYR A 163 -10.15 -1.33 -6.43
C TYR A 163 -11.10 -0.71 -5.40
N ALA A 164 -11.40 0.59 -5.52
CA ALA A 164 -12.40 1.25 -4.67
C ALA A 164 -13.80 0.64 -4.86
N GLU A 165 -14.20 0.34 -6.10
CA GLU A 165 -15.49 -0.33 -6.38
C GLU A 165 -15.50 -1.79 -5.93
N LEU A 166 -14.41 -2.53 -6.14
CA LEU A 166 -14.29 -3.90 -5.65
C LEU A 166 -14.35 -3.96 -4.11
N ALA A 167 -13.72 -3.01 -3.42
CA ALA A 167 -13.78 -2.92 -1.96
C ALA A 167 -15.21 -2.76 -1.44
N LYS A 168 -16.05 -1.95 -2.11
CA LYS A 168 -17.48 -1.81 -1.77
C LYS A 168 -18.23 -3.13 -1.96
N ALA A 169 -18.02 -3.80 -3.10
CA ALA A 169 -18.66 -5.07 -3.40
C ALA A 169 -18.29 -6.17 -2.39
N HIS A 170 -17.00 -6.29 -2.06
CA HIS A 170 -16.53 -7.27 -1.08
C HIS A 170 -17.02 -6.94 0.33
N ARG A 171 -17.03 -5.67 0.74
CA ARG A 171 -17.59 -5.26 2.04
C ARG A 171 -19.04 -5.69 2.20
N GLY A 172 -19.86 -5.54 1.15
CA GLY A 172 -21.27 -5.96 1.18
C GLY A 172 -21.50 -7.45 1.38
N VAL A 173 -20.48 -8.31 1.20
CA VAL A 173 -20.55 -9.77 1.42
C VAL A 173 -20.03 -10.16 2.80
N HIS A 174 -19.14 -9.37 3.41
CA HIS A 174 -18.44 -9.70 4.66
C HIS A 174 -18.87 -8.85 5.88
N GLN A 175 -19.79 -7.91 5.69
CA GLN A 175 -20.58 -7.29 6.78
C GLN A 175 -21.71 -8.22 7.21
#